data_AF-A0ABD2WAS8-F1
#
_entry.id   AF-A0ABD2WAS8-F1
#
_cell.length_a   1.000
_cell.length_b   1.000
_cell.length_c   1.000
_cell.angle_alpha   90.00
_cell.angle_beta   90.00
_cell.angle_gamma   90.00
#
_symmetry.space_group_name_H-M   'P 1'
#
loop_
_entity.id
_entity.type
_entity.pdbx_description
1 polymer ?
#
loop_
_entity_poly.entity_id
_entity_poly.type
_entity_poly.pdbx_seq_one_letter_code
_entity_poly.pdbx_strand_id
1 'polypeptide(L)'
;MWAKGTKYPILNGIPLRTHKDTIKIMANLKQSRTWGVKSASPLVHMNSFNIIEGFCPDYMHCILAGVGKQITKYFINSNNIELYQGYLDNMKFPHQICRISRPLADLRYWKCREWENWILYASLPIFSLTLSQEMIEYWALLVESLYILLTNDITIADLDRVDEMLHLFVYLTEKNFKKKNDDL
;
A
#
# COMPACT_ATOMS: atom_id res chain seq x y z
N MET A 1 4.61 2.05 16.04
CA MET A 1 5.43 3.28 16.04
C MET A 1 5.09 4.13 14.81
N TRP A 2 3.98 4.89 14.89
CA TRP A 2 3.68 5.99 13.98
C TRP A 2 4.22 7.27 14.61
N ALA A 3 5.48 7.57 14.31
CA ALA A 3 6.14 8.73 14.88
C ALA A 3 7.24 9.20 13.92
N LYS A 4 6.81 9.94 12.89
CA LYS A 4 7.46 11.12 12.28
C LYS A 4 6.84 11.37 10.90
N GLY A 5 5.81 12.22 10.85
CA GLY A 5 5.21 12.76 9.63
C GLY A 5 4.08 11.93 9.00
N THR A 6 3.09 12.61 8.42
CA THR A 6 2.12 12.03 7.48
C THR A 6 2.93 11.49 6.29
N LYS A 7 2.98 10.16 6.11
CA LYS A 7 3.77 9.56 5.03
C LYS A 7 3.16 9.77 3.64
N TYR A 8 1.86 10.08 3.58
CA TYR A 8 1.09 10.28 2.36
C TYR A 8 0.26 11.56 2.46
N PRO A 9 0.89 12.75 2.52
CA PRO A 9 0.13 14.00 2.53
C PRO A 9 -0.43 14.25 1.13
N ILE A 10 -1.74 14.29 1.02
CA ILE A 10 -2.42 14.76 -0.20
C ILE A 10 -2.88 16.21 -0.05
N LEU A 11 -3.08 16.65 1.20
CA LEU A 11 -3.52 18.00 1.53
C LEU A 11 -2.39 19.04 1.48
N ASN A 12 -1.13 18.60 1.57
CA ASN A 12 0.04 19.47 1.41
C ASN A 12 0.67 19.19 0.05
N GLY A 13 0.63 20.17 -0.87
CA GLY A 13 1.23 20.06 -2.19
C GLY A 13 2.75 19.91 -2.10
N ILE A 14 3.23 18.66 -2.09
CA ILE A 14 4.66 18.36 -2.24
C ILE A 14 4.98 18.38 -3.74
N PRO A 15 6.00 19.12 -4.20
CA PRO A 15 6.37 19.11 -5.61
C PRO A 15 6.77 17.70 -6.05
N LEU A 16 6.24 17.28 -7.21
CA LEU A 16 6.60 16.00 -7.82
C LEU A 16 8.08 15.99 -8.22
N ARG A 17 8.70 14.82 -8.15
CA ARG A 17 10.09 14.66 -8.61
C ARG A 17 10.13 14.75 -10.12
N THR A 18 11.14 15.44 -10.63
CA THR A 18 11.41 15.49 -12.07
C THR A 18 12.62 14.62 -12.42
N HIS A 19 12.67 14.19 -13.68
CA HIS A 19 13.84 13.51 -14.24
C HIS A 19 15.13 14.31 -14.05
N LYS A 20 15.10 15.59 -14.42
CA LYS A 20 16.25 16.50 -14.37
C LYS A 20 16.78 16.68 -12.95
N ASP A 21 15.90 16.89 -11.98
CA ASP A 21 16.32 17.10 -10.59
C ASP A 21 16.86 15.82 -9.97
N THR A 22 16.28 14.67 -10.31
CA THR A 22 16.75 13.37 -9.83
C THR A 22 18.14 13.02 -10.37
N ILE A 23 18.43 13.33 -11.64
CA ILE A 23 19.78 13.19 -12.20
C ILE A 23 20.77 14.09 -11.47
N LYS A 24 20.42 15.36 -11.22
CA LYS A 24 21.27 16.28 -10.46
C LYS A 24 21.55 15.75 -9.05
N ILE A 25 20.54 15.19 -8.37
CA ILE A 25 20.71 14.57 -7.06
C ILE A 25 21.69 13.40 -7.18
N MET A 26 21.49 12.48 -8.13
CA MET A 26 22.36 11.33 -8.36
C MET A 26 23.82 11.72 -8.62
N ALA A 27 24.06 12.76 -9.43
CA ALA A 27 25.39 13.24 -9.77
C ALA A 27 26.13 13.88 -8.58
N ASN A 28 25.40 14.43 -7.60
CA ASN A 28 25.96 15.15 -6.46
C ASN A 28 25.98 14.33 -5.15
N LEU A 29 25.74 13.01 -5.21
CA LEU A 29 25.76 12.15 -4.02
C LEU A 29 27.18 12.01 -3.48
N LYS A 30 27.46 12.68 -2.36
CA LYS A 30 28.79 12.66 -1.73
C LYS A 30 28.99 11.52 -0.73
N GLN A 31 27.93 11.05 -0.04
CA GLN A 31 27.95 9.91 0.91
C GLN A 31 26.60 9.61 1.57
N SER A 32 25.75 10.63 1.77
CA SER A 32 24.44 10.48 2.43
C SER A 32 23.30 10.34 1.42
N ARG A 33 22.22 9.66 1.85
CA ARG A 33 20.99 9.54 1.03
C ARG A 33 20.31 10.88 0.96
N THR A 34 20.09 11.38 -0.25
CA THR A 34 19.37 12.63 -0.50
C THR A 34 18.04 12.30 -1.15
N TRP A 35 16.92 12.68 -0.51
CA TRP A 35 15.56 12.39 -1.00
C TRP A 35 15.30 10.90 -1.32
N GLY A 36 15.96 9.98 -0.60
CA GLY A 36 15.84 8.54 -0.82
C GLY A 36 16.69 7.98 -1.96
N VAL A 37 17.38 8.81 -2.73
CA VAL A 37 18.37 8.38 -3.73
C VAL A 37 19.62 7.89 -3.00
N LYS A 38 20.04 6.67 -3.28
CA LYS A 38 21.19 6.01 -2.62
C LYS A 38 22.47 6.09 -3.44
N SER A 39 22.35 5.97 -4.76
CA SER A 39 23.44 5.99 -5.72
C SER A 39 22.90 6.40 -7.09
N ALA A 40 23.80 6.71 -8.03
CA ALA A 40 23.44 6.80 -9.43
C ALA A 40 22.93 5.44 -9.93
N SER A 41 21.79 5.45 -10.61
CA SER A 41 21.27 4.25 -11.29
C SER A 41 22.03 4.06 -12.61
N PRO A 42 22.43 2.84 -12.99
CA PRO A 42 23.01 2.59 -14.31
C PRO A 42 22.12 3.04 -15.47
N LEU A 43 20.79 3.05 -15.25
CA LEU A 43 19.78 3.42 -16.24
C LEU A 43 19.81 4.91 -16.64
N VAL A 44 20.53 5.77 -15.89
CA VAL A 44 20.69 7.19 -16.28
C VAL A 44 21.49 7.37 -17.57
N HIS A 45 22.26 6.36 -17.99
CA HIS A 45 23.02 6.39 -19.24
C HIS A 45 22.17 6.02 -20.47
N MET A 46 20.92 5.62 -20.27
CA MET A 46 20.00 5.34 -21.38
C MET A 46 19.37 6.65 -21.86
N ASN A 47 19.75 7.07 -23.07
CA ASN A 47 19.37 8.38 -23.65
C ASN A 47 17.85 8.67 -23.68
N SER A 48 17.00 7.64 -23.68
CA SER A 48 15.53 7.79 -23.77
C SER A 48 14.79 7.26 -22.53
N PHE A 49 15.49 6.94 -21.45
CA PHE A 49 14.85 6.41 -20.24
C PHE A 49 14.58 7.52 -19.22
N ASN A 50 13.30 7.76 -18.94
CA ASN A 50 12.93 8.68 -17.86
C ASN A 50 13.04 7.97 -16.51
N ILE A 51 14.02 8.35 -15.67
CA ILE A 51 14.21 7.77 -14.33
C ILE A 51 13.01 7.92 -13.35
N ILE A 52 12.06 8.79 -13.64
CA ILE A 52 10.84 8.97 -12.84
C ILE A 52 9.67 8.20 -13.43
N GLU A 53 9.41 8.37 -14.72
CA GLU A 53 8.21 7.84 -15.39
C GLU A 53 8.45 6.50 -16.12
N GLY A 54 9.72 6.10 -16.28
CA GLY A 54 10.11 4.91 -17.03
C GLY A 54 10.03 3.61 -16.25
N PHE A 55 9.70 3.66 -14.95
CA PHE A 55 9.50 2.47 -14.13
C PHE A 55 8.02 2.14 -14.04
N CYS A 56 7.70 0.86 -14.24
CA CYS A 56 6.40 0.33 -13.83
C CYS A 56 6.31 0.34 -12.30
N PRO A 57 5.21 0.83 -11.69
CA PRO A 57 4.99 0.74 -10.26
C PRO A 57 5.07 -0.71 -9.75
N ASP A 58 5.91 -0.94 -8.74
CA ASP A 58 6.01 -2.26 -8.10
C ASP A 58 4.87 -2.47 -7.11
N TYR A 59 3.77 -3.08 -7.57
CA TYR A 59 2.59 -3.32 -6.74
C TYR A 59 2.88 -4.23 -5.53
N MET A 60 3.86 -5.14 -5.63
CA MET A 60 4.17 -6.08 -4.55
C MET A 60 4.69 -5.37 -3.30
N HIS A 61 5.54 -4.36 -3.47
CA HIS A 61 6.11 -3.62 -2.33
C HIS A 61 5.41 -2.28 -2.08
N CYS A 62 4.81 -1.66 -3.09
CA CYS A 62 4.03 -0.43 -2.90
C CYS A 62 2.68 -0.73 -2.24
N ILE A 63 1.96 -1.73 -2.73
CA ILE A 63 0.61 -2.06 -2.25
C ILE A 63 0.67 -3.18 -1.21
N LEU A 64 1.07 -4.38 -1.60
CA LEU A 64 0.89 -5.58 -0.77
C LEU A 64 1.71 -5.54 0.53
N ALA A 65 3.04 -5.63 0.39
CA ALA A 65 3.98 -5.56 1.51
C ALA A 65 4.21 -4.11 2.01
N GLY A 66 3.62 -3.13 1.31
CA GLY A 66 3.67 -1.71 1.64
C GLY A 66 2.45 -1.27 2.44
N VAL A 67 1.57 -0.49 1.80
CA VAL A 67 0.42 0.14 2.48
C VAL A 67 -0.59 -0.87 3.02
N GLY A 68 -0.86 -1.94 2.29
CA GLY A 68 -1.80 -2.98 2.70
C GLY A 68 -1.35 -3.70 3.97
N LYS A 69 -0.07 -4.09 4.03
CA LYS A 69 0.58 -4.59 5.25
C LYS A 69 0.54 -3.58 6.39
N GLN A 70 0.83 -2.32 6.11
CA GLN A 70 0.89 -1.26 7.13
C GLN A 70 -0.46 -1.07 7.81
N ILE A 71 -1.55 -0.98 7.05
CA ILE A 71 -2.90 -0.76 7.57
C ILE A 71 -3.44 -2.04 8.22
N THR A 72 -3.22 -3.21 7.63
CA THR A 72 -3.61 -4.48 8.24
C THR A 72 -3.03 -4.61 9.66
N LYS A 73 -1.74 -4.29 9.82
CA LYS A 73 -1.09 -4.31 11.14
C LYS A 73 -1.64 -3.25 12.12
N TYR A 74 -2.29 -2.22 11.62
CA TYR A 74 -2.96 -1.22 12.45
C TYR A 74 -4.34 -1.73 12.92
N PHE A 75 -5.08 -2.42 12.05
CA PHE A 75 -6.40 -2.99 12.40
C PHE A 75 -6.33 -4.22 13.30
N ILE A 76 -5.23 -4.98 13.23
CA ILE A 76 -5.02 -6.16 14.07
C ILE A 76 -4.36 -5.75 15.39
N ASN A 77 -5.00 -6.10 16.50
CA ASN A 77 -4.52 -5.86 17.86
C ASN A 77 -4.77 -7.08 18.76
N SER A 78 -4.33 -7.03 20.01
CA SER A 78 -4.46 -8.15 20.97
C SER A 78 -5.91 -8.59 21.21
N ASN A 79 -6.88 -7.72 21.02
CA ASN A 79 -8.28 -7.99 21.35
C ASN A 79 -9.02 -8.71 20.21
N ASN A 80 -8.53 -8.60 18.97
CA ASN A 80 -9.20 -9.18 17.80
C ASN A 80 -8.37 -10.25 17.07
N ILE A 81 -7.08 -10.39 17.36
CA ILE A 81 -6.21 -11.33 16.63
C ILE A 81 -6.66 -12.79 16.73
N GLU A 82 -7.10 -13.24 17.91
CA GLU A 82 -7.57 -14.62 18.10
C GLU A 82 -8.88 -14.87 17.35
N LEU A 83 -9.82 -13.93 17.42
CA LEU A 83 -11.06 -13.98 16.65
C LEU A 83 -10.76 -14.06 15.16
N TYR A 84 -9.93 -13.15 14.65
CA TYR A 84 -9.58 -13.10 13.23
C TYR A 84 -8.83 -14.35 12.76
N GLN A 85 -7.94 -14.89 13.58
CA GLN A 85 -7.24 -16.14 13.28
C GLN A 85 -8.23 -17.30 13.14
N GLY A 86 -9.18 -17.43 14.07
CA GLY A 86 -10.21 -18.46 14.01
C GLY A 86 -11.05 -18.39 12.73
N TYR A 87 -11.41 -17.19 12.26
CA TYR A 87 -12.11 -17.06 10.98
C TYR A 87 -11.21 -17.39 9.80
N LEU A 88 -9.95 -16.92 9.79
CA LEU A 88 -8.99 -17.19 8.72
C LEU A 88 -8.75 -18.70 8.54
N ASP A 89 -8.63 -19.44 9.64
CA ASP A 89 -8.41 -20.90 9.63
C ASP A 89 -9.60 -21.68 9.05
N ASN A 90 -10.82 -21.12 9.16
CA ASN A 90 -12.04 -21.74 8.66
C ASN A 90 -12.45 -21.25 7.26
N MET A 91 -11.75 -20.26 6.69
CA MET A 91 -12.04 -19.77 5.35
C MET A 91 -11.64 -20.80 4.28
N LYS A 92 -12.53 -20.99 3.31
CA LYS A 92 -12.23 -21.79 2.12
C LYS A 92 -11.71 -20.89 1.02
N PHE A 93 -10.50 -21.17 0.54
CA PHE A 93 -9.90 -20.48 -0.59
C PHE A 93 -10.10 -21.28 -1.88
N PRO A 94 -10.26 -20.62 -3.05
CA PRO A 94 -10.22 -21.27 -4.34
C PRO A 94 -8.93 -22.09 -4.51
N HIS A 95 -9.03 -23.25 -5.16
CA HIS A 95 -7.89 -24.17 -5.32
C HIS A 95 -6.74 -23.55 -6.12
N GLN A 96 -7.02 -22.57 -6.98
CA GLN A 96 -6.02 -21.81 -7.75
C GLN A 96 -5.12 -20.93 -6.87
N ILE A 97 -5.47 -20.73 -5.59
CA ILE A 97 -4.64 -19.98 -4.64
C ILE A 97 -3.56 -20.91 -4.10
N CYS A 98 -2.40 -20.93 -4.76
CA CYS A 98 -1.28 -21.82 -4.42
C CYS A 98 -0.66 -21.65 -3.03
N ARG A 99 -1.10 -20.65 -2.23
CA ARG A 99 -0.47 -20.36 -0.93
C ARG A 99 -1.47 -19.81 0.08
N ILE A 100 -1.94 -20.67 0.97
CA ILE A 100 -2.72 -20.26 2.14
C ILE A 100 -1.83 -19.40 3.04
N SER A 101 -2.38 -18.30 3.56
CA SER A 101 -1.64 -17.38 4.42
C SER A 101 -1.24 -18.08 5.72
N ARG A 102 -0.01 -17.81 6.17
CA ARG A 102 0.42 -18.17 7.53
C ARG A 102 -0.46 -17.51 8.61
N PRO A 103 -0.32 -17.91 9.88
CA PRO A 103 -1.03 -17.25 10.97
C PRO A 103 -0.79 -15.73 11.03
N LEU A 104 -1.76 -15.00 11.55
CA LEU A 104 -1.70 -13.55 11.81
C LEU A 104 -0.61 -13.18 12.82
N ALA A 105 -0.21 -14.10 13.68
CA ALA A 105 0.96 -13.92 14.55
C ALA A 105 2.26 -13.69 13.75
N ASP A 106 2.34 -14.24 12.53
CA ASP A 106 3.53 -14.23 11.68
C ASP A 106 3.51 -13.18 10.57
N LEU A 107 2.64 -12.15 10.65
CA LEU A 107 2.52 -11.08 9.64
C LEU A 107 3.86 -10.39 9.29
N ARG A 108 4.87 -10.47 10.17
CA ARG A 108 6.22 -9.97 9.86
C ARG A 108 6.87 -10.73 8.70
N TYR A 109 6.64 -12.03 8.62
CA TYR A 109 7.33 -12.94 7.72
C TYR A 109 6.57 -13.21 6.43
N TRP A 110 5.29 -12.85 6.36
CA TRP A 110 4.43 -13.00 5.18
C TRP A 110 5.08 -12.46 3.90
N LYS A 111 5.02 -13.25 2.83
CA LYS A 111 5.47 -12.92 1.47
C LYS A 111 4.39 -12.13 0.72
N CYS A 112 4.77 -11.47 -0.37
CA CYS A 112 3.84 -10.65 -1.15
C CYS A 112 2.60 -11.42 -1.60
N ARG A 113 2.75 -12.68 -2.04
CA ARG A 113 1.60 -13.52 -2.40
C ARG A 113 0.63 -13.79 -1.25
N GLU A 114 1.12 -13.92 -0.02
CA GLU A 114 0.23 -14.08 1.15
C GLU A 114 -0.52 -12.77 1.46
N TRP A 115 0.14 -11.63 1.26
CA TRP A 115 -0.51 -10.32 1.33
C TRP A 115 -1.57 -10.13 0.25
N GLU A 116 -1.29 -10.52 -1.00
CA GLU A 116 -2.25 -10.52 -2.10
C GLU A 116 -3.50 -11.31 -1.72
N ASN A 117 -3.33 -12.54 -1.25
CA ASN A 117 -4.44 -13.41 -0.88
C ASN A 117 -5.24 -12.85 0.30
N TRP A 118 -4.54 -12.31 1.31
CA TRP A 118 -5.18 -11.68 2.45
C TRP A 118 -6.00 -10.46 2.02
N ILE A 119 -5.40 -9.53 1.28
CA ILE A 119 -6.06 -8.28 0.88
C ILE A 119 -7.29 -8.59 0.02
N LEU A 120 -7.15 -9.43 -1.01
CA LEU A 120 -8.22 -9.67 -1.98
C LEU A 120 -9.35 -10.57 -1.45
N TYR A 121 -9.05 -11.57 -0.62
CA TYR A 121 -10.03 -12.62 -0.28
C TYR A 121 -10.43 -12.65 1.19
N ALA A 122 -9.50 -12.42 2.11
CA ALA A 122 -9.75 -12.65 3.54
C ALA A 122 -10.08 -11.37 4.31
N SER A 123 -9.49 -10.25 3.92
CA SER A 123 -9.44 -9.05 4.75
C SER A 123 -10.82 -8.41 4.98
N LEU A 124 -11.65 -8.27 3.94
CA LEU A 124 -12.99 -7.67 4.06
C LEU A 124 -13.91 -8.45 5.02
N PRO A 125 -14.17 -9.76 4.82
CA PRO A 125 -15.07 -10.49 5.71
C PRO A 125 -14.54 -10.62 7.14
N ILE A 126 -13.21 -10.68 7.31
CA ILE A 126 -12.61 -10.75 8.65
C ILE A 126 -12.70 -9.40 9.36
N PHE A 127 -12.35 -8.30 8.68
CA PHE A 127 -12.40 -6.98 9.30
C PHE A 127 -13.82 -6.55 9.64
N SER A 128 -14.84 -6.97 8.88
CA SER A 128 -16.24 -6.64 9.18
C SER A 128 -16.74 -7.18 10.52
N LEU A 129 -16.00 -8.09 11.15
CA LEU A 129 -16.34 -8.63 12.47
C LEU A 129 -16.12 -7.62 13.61
N THR A 130 -15.20 -6.66 13.45
CA THR A 130 -14.88 -5.70 14.54
C THR A 130 -14.71 -4.25 14.12
N LEU A 131 -14.43 -3.96 12.83
CA LEU A 131 -14.31 -2.57 12.38
C LEU A 131 -15.69 -1.95 12.11
N SER A 132 -15.78 -0.62 12.25
CA SER A 132 -16.97 0.12 11.85
C SER A 132 -17.19 0.06 10.34
N GLN A 133 -18.43 0.25 9.91
CA GLN A 133 -18.80 0.30 8.50
C GLN A 133 -17.92 1.30 7.70
N GLU A 134 -17.68 2.49 8.26
CA GLU A 134 -16.84 3.53 7.67
C GLU A 134 -15.40 3.05 7.41
N MET A 135 -14.84 2.25 8.32
CA MET A 135 -13.48 1.71 8.19
C MET A 135 -13.41 0.55 7.20
N ILE A 136 -14.51 -0.21 7.05
CA ILE A 136 -14.64 -1.25 6.02
C ILE A 136 -14.73 -0.62 4.63
N GLU A 137 -15.57 0.40 4.47
CA GLU A 137 -15.69 1.15 3.21
C GLU A 137 -14.36 1.78 2.81
N TYR A 138 -13.65 2.38 3.77
CA TYR A 138 -12.29 2.87 3.57
C TYR A 138 -11.34 1.78 3.07
N TRP A 139 -11.34 0.61 3.69
CA TRP A 139 -10.45 -0.49 3.29
C TRP A 139 -10.85 -1.09 1.93
N ALA A 140 -12.16 -1.14 1.65
CA ALA A 140 -12.72 -1.64 0.39
C ALA A 140 -12.22 -0.85 -0.81
N LEU A 141 -12.00 0.47 -0.68
CA LEU A 141 -11.40 1.29 -1.75
C LEU A 141 -10.08 0.70 -2.24
N LEU A 142 -9.20 0.28 -1.33
CA LEU A 142 -7.91 -0.32 -1.70
C LEU A 142 -8.08 -1.73 -2.29
N VAL A 143 -8.94 -2.54 -1.69
CA VAL A 143 -9.18 -3.93 -2.13
C VAL A 143 -9.75 -3.94 -3.54
N GLU A 144 -10.75 -3.10 -3.81
CA GLU A 144 -11.39 -2.99 -5.11
C GLU A 144 -10.44 -2.40 -6.17
N SER A 145 -9.71 -1.34 -5.81
CA SER A 145 -8.69 -0.77 -6.70
C SER A 145 -7.65 -1.82 -7.11
N LEU A 146 -7.15 -2.60 -6.14
CA LEU A 146 -6.19 -3.66 -6.41
C LEU A 146 -6.80 -4.78 -7.25
N TYR A 147 -8.05 -5.15 -7.01
CA TYR A 147 -8.74 -6.16 -7.80
C TYR A 147 -8.83 -5.75 -9.28
N ILE A 148 -9.29 -4.53 -9.55
CA ILE A 148 -9.42 -3.99 -10.92
C ILE A 148 -8.04 -3.95 -11.60
N LEU A 149 -7.01 -3.45 -10.92
CA LEU A 149 -5.67 -3.35 -11.49
C LEU A 149 -4.99 -4.71 -11.77
N LEU A 150 -5.53 -5.80 -11.23
CA LEU A 150 -5.03 -7.15 -11.44
C LEU A 150 -5.89 -7.97 -12.42
N THR A 151 -6.94 -7.39 -13.02
CA THR A 151 -7.69 -8.06 -14.10
C THR A 151 -6.87 -8.09 -15.39
N ASN A 152 -7.25 -9.00 -16.30
CA ASN A 152 -6.57 -9.12 -17.60
C ASN A 152 -7.01 -8.04 -18.59
N ASP A 153 -8.25 -7.56 -18.45
CA ASP A 153 -8.87 -6.57 -19.32
C ASP A 153 -9.24 -5.37 -18.45
N ILE A 154 -8.63 -4.22 -18.76
CA ILE A 154 -8.81 -2.97 -18.02
C ILE A 154 -9.19 -1.87 -19.03
N THR A 155 -10.35 -1.26 -18.83
CA THR A 155 -10.82 -0.14 -19.65
C THR A 155 -10.34 1.20 -19.09
N ILE A 156 -10.46 2.27 -19.88
CA ILE A 156 -10.16 3.63 -19.39
C ILE A 156 -11.10 4.01 -18.22
N ALA A 157 -12.37 3.62 -18.30
CA ALA A 157 -13.33 3.88 -17.23
C ALA A 157 -12.97 3.15 -15.93
N ASP A 158 -12.39 1.94 -16.03
CA ASP A 158 -11.86 1.22 -14.87
C ASP A 158 -10.68 1.97 -14.24
N LEU A 159 -9.78 2.51 -15.07
CA LEU A 159 -8.66 3.32 -14.60
C LEU A 159 -9.12 4.61 -13.93
N ASP A 160 -10.10 5.31 -14.52
CA ASP A 160 -10.67 6.53 -13.93
C ASP A 160 -11.30 6.24 -12.55
N ARG A 161 -12.06 5.14 -12.45
CA ARG A 161 -12.64 4.69 -11.18
C ARG A 161 -11.56 4.35 -10.15
N VAL A 162 -10.52 3.62 -10.55
CA VAL A 162 -9.38 3.27 -9.68
C VAL A 162 -8.67 4.53 -9.21
N ASP A 163 -8.46 5.50 -10.09
CA ASP A 163 -7.84 6.77 -9.74
C ASP A 163 -8.64 7.51 -8.66
N GLU A 164 -9.95 7.65 -8.85
CA GLU A 164 -10.84 8.25 -7.85
C GLU A 164 -10.81 7.51 -6.50
N MET A 165 -10.88 6.17 -6.52
CA MET A 165 -10.86 5.34 -5.32
C MET A 165 -9.54 5.46 -4.56
N LEU A 166 -8.40 5.46 -5.27
CA LEU A 166 -7.08 5.60 -4.65
C LEU A 166 -6.86 7.01 -4.09
N HIS A 167 -7.32 8.06 -4.78
CA HIS A 167 -7.28 9.43 -4.25
C HIS A 167 -8.13 9.55 -2.97
N LEU A 168 -9.35 9.01 -2.98
CA LEU A 168 -10.21 8.99 -1.81
C LEU A 168 -9.60 8.18 -0.67
N PHE A 169 -9.02 7.02 -0.97
CA PHE A 169 -8.31 6.20 0.01
C PHE A 169 -7.17 6.97 0.67
N VAL A 170 -6.34 7.69 -0.10
CA VAL A 170 -5.24 8.49 0.47
C VAL A 170 -5.77 9.65 1.30
N TYR A 171 -6.83 10.34 0.84
CA TYR A 171 -7.48 11.41 1.61
C TYR A 171 -8.02 10.90 2.95
N LEU A 172 -8.76 9.78 2.94
CA LEU A 172 -9.28 9.16 4.15
C LEU A 172 -8.17 8.61 5.04
N THR A 173 -7.07 8.13 4.45
CA THR A 173 -5.87 7.74 5.20
C THR A 173 -5.37 8.95 5.98
N GLU A 174 -5.17 10.11 5.34
CA GLU A 174 -4.74 11.30 6.06
C GLU A 174 -5.77 11.71 7.12
N LYS A 175 -7.07 11.75 6.80
CA LYS A 175 -8.12 12.15 7.73
C LYS A 175 -8.22 11.26 8.98
N ASN A 176 -8.21 9.94 8.80
CA ASN A 176 -8.46 8.96 9.87
C ASN A 176 -7.23 8.70 10.72
N PHE A 177 -6.03 8.94 10.18
CA PHE A 177 -4.77 8.49 10.78
C PHE A 177 -3.75 9.60 11.05
N LYS A 178 -4.01 10.84 10.60
CA LYS A 178 -3.24 12.00 11.05
C LYS A 178 -3.44 12.13 12.56
N LYS A 179 -2.33 12.24 13.30
CA LYS A 179 -2.39 12.60 14.71
C LYS A 179 -3.17 13.92 14.80
N LYS A 180 -4.29 13.92 15.53
CA LYS A 180 -4.73 15.15 16.17
C LYS A 180 -3.56 15.56 17.05
N ASN A 181 -3.03 16.77 16.85
CA ASN A 181 -2.21 17.35 17.89
C ASN A 181 -3.18 17.54 19.04
N ASP A 182 -3.17 16.61 20.00
CA ASP A 182 -3.79 16.85 21.29
C ASP A 182 -3.13 18.11 21.85
N ASP A 183 -4.00 19.06 22.21
CA ASP A 183 -3.78 20.39 22.76
C ASP A 183 -2.39 20.65 23.37
N LEU A 184 -1.72 21.68 22.84
CA LEU A 184 -0.79 22.54 23.57
C LEU A 184 -1.39 23.94 23.62
#